data_AF-A0A970BF18-F1
#
_entry.id   AF-A0A970BF18-F1
#
_cell.length_a   1.000
_cell.length_b   1.000
_cell.length_c   1.000
_cell.angle_alpha   90.00
_cell.angle_beta   90.00
_cell.angle_gamma   90.00
#
_symmetry.space_group_name_H-M   'P 1'
#
loop_
_entity.id
_entity.type
_entity.pdbx_description
1 polymer ?
#
loop_
_entity_poly.entity_id
_entity_poly.type
_entity_poly.pdbx_seq_one_letter_code
_entity_poly.pdbx_strand_id
1 'polypeptide(L)'
;IYPIFLALHLWGEPKSVKAKAQFSKDNVDIHNNIEFKYDNHTAILESSFKEDLKCEATFFGEKGQLKMHRMWHIPCPVSITIDNKEEDITPNYISNGYNYEIAHVQDCLEKNLTESKIMTFDFSLLLMKYLDKIALLHKE
;
A
#
# COMPACT_ATOMS: atom_id res chain seq x y z
N ILE A 1 6.57 -3.93 -1.55
CA ILE A 1 6.44 -2.46 -1.74
C ILE A 1 5.00 -1.98 -1.52
N TYR A 2 4.04 -2.37 -2.37
CA TYR A 2 2.68 -1.80 -2.35
C TYR A 2 2.01 -1.73 -0.96
N PRO A 3 1.95 -2.80 -0.14
CA PRO A 3 1.31 -2.70 1.17
C PRO A 3 1.95 -1.64 2.10
N ILE A 4 3.28 -1.52 2.07
CA ILE A 4 4.02 -0.50 2.83
C ILE A 4 3.72 0.90 2.30
N PHE A 5 3.72 1.06 0.97
CA PHE A 5 3.35 2.31 0.31
C PHE A 5 1.98 2.79 0.76
N LEU A 6 0.94 1.93 0.70
CA LEU A 6 -0.42 2.32 1.07
C LEU A 6 -0.52 2.75 2.52
N ALA A 7 0.10 2.01 3.44
CA ALA A 7 0.07 2.33 4.86
C ALA A 7 0.78 3.67 5.16
N LEU A 8 1.97 3.90 4.59
CA LEU A 8 2.71 5.15 4.76
C LEU A 8 2.01 6.33 4.10
N HIS A 9 1.40 6.13 2.94
CA HIS A 9 0.67 7.18 2.22
C HIS A 9 -0.56 7.66 3.01
N LEU A 10 -1.29 6.75 3.64
CA LEU A 10 -2.51 7.07 4.37
C LEU A 10 -2.26 7.60 5.78
N TRP A 11 -1.27 7.03 6.50
CA TRP A 11 -1.10 7.28 7.94
C TRP A 11 0.29 7.77 8.35
N GLY A 12 1.21 7.95 7.39
CA GLY A 12 2.58 8.38 7.67
C GLY A 12 3.39 7.31 8.40
N GLU A 13 4.35 7.74 9.22
CA GLU A 13 5.25 6.82 9.93
C GLU A 13 4.56 6.11 11.11
N PRO A 14 4.64 4.77 11.21
CA PRO A 14 4.16 4.04 12.38
C PRO A 14 5.03 4.26 13.62
N LYS A 15 4.44 4.13 14.81
CA LYS A 15 5.15 4.16 16.10
C LYS A 15 6.10 2.99 16.26
N SER A 16 5.72 1.81 15.76
CA SER A 16 6.58 0.63 15.77
C SER A 16 6.29 -0.27 14.58
N VAL A 17 7.31 -1.02 14.18
CA VAL A 17 7.24 -2.01 13.09
C VAL A 17 7.67 -3.37 13.64
N LYS A 18 6.91 -4.41 13.34
CA LYS A 18 7.35 -5.80 13.45
C LYS A 18 7.27 -6.44 12.08
N ALA A 19 8.22 -7.30 11.75
CA ALA A 19 8.21 -8.00 10.48
C ALA A 19 8.75 -9.43 10.66
N LYS A 20 8.22 -10.38 9.88
CA LYS A 20 8.69 -11.75 9.80
C LYS A 20 8.59 -12.22 8.36
N ALA A 21 9.66 -12.84 7.87
CA ALA A 21 9.70 -13.41 6.54
C ALA A 21 10.12 -14.87 6.52
N GLN A 22 9.64 -15.60 5.52
CA GLN A 22 10.19 -16.88 5.08
C GLN A 22 11.13 -16.62 3.91
N PHE A 23 12.27 -17.28 3.88
CA PHE A 23 13.30 -17.08 2.86
C PHE A 23 13.43 -18.30 1.93
N SER A 24 13.77 -18.03 0.67
CA SER A 24 14.22 -19.04 -0.28
C SER A 24 15.64 -19.54 0.05
N LYS A 25 16.10 -20.53 -0.71
CA LYS A 25 17.49 -21.00 -0.65
C LYS A 25 18.51 -19.93 -1.07
N ASP A 26 18.08 -18.99 -1.89
CA ASP A 26 18.90 -17.87 -2.39
C ASP A 26 18.80 -16.63 -1.49
N ASN A 27 18.23 -16.78 -0.28
CA ASN A 27 18.09 -15.72 0.72
C ASN A 27 17.25 -14.52 0.26
N VAL A 28 16.23 -14.78 -0.57
CA VAL A 28 15.19 -13.80 -0.94
C VAL A 28 13.94 -14.11 -0.11
N ASP A 29 13.26 -13.09 0.42
CA ASP A 29 11.99 -13.29 1.11
C ASP A 29 10.91 -13.75 0.12
N ILE A 30 10.31 -14.90 0.41
CA ILE A 30 9.25 -15.51 -0.43
C ILE A 30 7.87 -15.39 0.19
N HIS A 31 7.80 -15.00 1.46
CA HIS A 31 6.57 -14.64 2.16
C HIS A 31 6.94 -13.70 3.30
N ASN A 32 6.19 -12.62 3.46
CA ASN A 32 6.50 -11.58 4.42
C ASN A 32 5.21 -11.08 5.08
N ASN A 33 5.25 -10.98 6.42
CA ASN A 33 4.19 -10.44 7.25
C ASN A 33 4.74 -9.28 8.07
N ILE A 34 4.13 -8.12 7.94
CA ILE A 34 4.56 -6.88 8.59
C ILE A 34 3.38 -6.30 9.38
N GLU A 35 3.66 -5.84 10.59
CA GLU A 35 2.73 -5.13 11.47
C GLU A 35 3.24 -3.69 11.68
N PHE A 36 2.46 -2.72 11.21
CA PHE A 36 2.66 -1.29 11.50
C PHE A 36 1.70 -0.88 12.61
N LYS A 37 2.24 -0.41 13.73
CA LYS A 37 1.43 0.07 14.85
C LYS A 37 1.37 1.59 14.88
N TYR A 38 0.17 2.13 14.96
CA TYR A 38 -0.11 3.55 15.17
C TYR A 38 -0.75 3.74 16.55
N ASP A 39 -1.11 4.99 16.90
CA ASP A 39 -1.69 5.29 18.21
C ASP A 39 -3.05 4.61 18.42
N ASN A 40 -3.90 4.61 17.40
CA ASN A 40 -5.30 4.16 17.51
C ASN A 40 -5.64 2.94 16.65
N HIS A 41 -4.69 2.43 15.85
CA HIS A 41 -4.93 1.31 14.94
C HIS A 41 -3.64 0.58 14.58
N THR A 42 -3.80 -0.56 13.90
CA THR A 42 -2.71 -1.39 13.38
C THR A 42 -2.98 -1.68 11.92
N ALA A 43 -1.95 -1.61 11.08
CA ALA A 43 -2.00 -2.08 9.70
C ALA A 43 -1.22 -3.40 9.59
N ILE A 44 -1.88 -4.43 9.07
CA ILE A 44 -1.29 -5.74 8.78
C ILE A 44 -1.03 -5.80 7.28
N LEU A 45 0.23 -6.03 6.92
CA LEU A 45 0.71 -5.97 5.55
C LEU A 45 1.33 -7.30 5.19
N GLU A 46 0.99 -7.82 4.01
CA GLU A 46 1.44 -9.14 3.57
C GLU A 46 1.90 -9.09 2.11
N SER A 47 2.95 -9.84 1.80
CA SER A 47 3.40 -10.10 0.43
C SER A 47 3.96 -11.50 0.29
N SER A 48 3.76 -12.15 -0.86
CA SER A 48 4.20 -13.53 -1.09
C SER A 48 4.60 -13.75 -2.55
N PHE A 49 5.67 -14.52 -2.74
CA PHE A 49 5.96 -15.25 -3.98
C PHE A 49 5.55 -16.73 -3.89
N LYS A 50 5.28 -17.22 -2.67
CA LYS A 50 4.98 -18.63 -2.38
C LYS A 50 3.47 -18.95 -2.47
N GLU A 51 2.62 -17.99 -2.16
CA GLU A 51 1.17 -18.16 -2.04
C GLU A 51 0.44 -17.12 -2.89
N ASP A 52 -0.67 -17.54 -3.53
CA ASP A 52 -1.57 -16.60 -4.22
C ASP A 52 -2.46 -15.90 -3.19
N LEU A 53 -2.03 -14.73 -2.75
CA LEU A 53 -2.78 -13.90 -1.80
C LEU A 53 -4.01 -13.29 -2.49
N LYS A 54 -5.00 -12.89 -1.69
CA LYS A 54 -6.18 -12.17 -2.20
C LYS A 54 -5.82 -10.86 -2.88
N CYS A 55 -4.68 -10.25 -2.53
CA CYS A 55 -4.23 -8.96 -3.04
C CYS A 55 -5.31 -7.88 -2.95
N GLU A 56 -5.97 -7.79 -1.79
CA GLU A 56 -7.00 -6.80 -1.43
C GLU A 56 -6.49 -5.86 -0.33
N ALA A 57 -7.09 -4.69 -0.19
CA ALA A 57 -6.85 -3.78 0.92
C ALA A 57 -8.18 -3.50 1.63
N THR A 58 -8.27 -3.86 2.91
CA THR A 58 -9.49 -3.72 3.71
C THR A 58 -9.23 -2.81 4.90
N PHE A 59 -10.11 -1.84 5.08
CA PHE A 59 -10.06 -0.84 6.14
C PHE A 59 -11.26 -1.06 7.05
N PHE A 60 -11.02 -1.27 8.34
CA PHE A 60 -12.06 -1.46 9.33
C PHE A 60 -12.22 -0.18 10.15
N GLY A 61 -13.43 0.34 10.17
CA GLY A 61 -13.84 1.46 11.02
C GLY A 61 -14.94 1.04 11.99
N GLU A 62 -15.32 1.94 12.89
CA GLU A 62 -16.33 1.67 13.93
C GLU A 62 -17.72 1.36 13.37
N LYS A 63 -18.04 1.88 12.17
CA LYS A 63 -19.37 1.77 11.54
C LYS A 63 -19.41 0.77 10.39
N GLY A 64 -18.29 0.19 10.01
CA GLY A 64 -18.22 -0.60 8.78
C GLY A 64 -16.81 -0.80 8.24
N GLN A 65 -16.73 -1.26 7.00
CA GLN A 65 -15.48 -1.52 6.30
C GLN A 65 -15.48 -0.90 4.89
N LEU A 66 -14.31 -0.46 4.44
CA LEU A 66 -14.03 -0.16 3.04
C LEU A 66 -13.10 -1.22 2.49
N LYS A 67 -13.36 -1.69 1.27
CA LYS A 67 -12.55 -2.72 0.62
C LYS A 67 -12.19 -2.31 -0.79
N MET A 68 -10.89 -2.24 -1.05
CA MET A 68 -10.32 -2.28 -2.39
C MET A 68 -10.08 -3.75 -2.76
N HIS A 69 -10.71 -4.23 -3.83
CA HIS A 69 -10.73 -5.63 -4.18
C HIS A 69 -9.40 -6.11 -4.81
N ARG A 70 -9.37 -7.36 -5.26
CA ARG A 70 -8.15 -8.02 -5.79
C ARG A 70 -7.42 -7.15 -6.83
N MET A 71 -6.09 -7.12 -6.73
CA MET A 71 -5.19 -6.26 -7.51
C MET A 71 -5.37 -4.77 -7.18
N TRP A 72 -5.58 -4.42 -5.91
CA TRP A 72 -5.85 -3.04 -5.48
C TRP A 72 -4.80 -1.99 -5.89
N HIS A 73 -3.59 -2.41 -6.26
CA HIS A 73 -2.51 -1.53 -6.71
C HIS A 73 -2.67 -1.04 -8.17
N ILE A 74 -3.74 -1.44 -8.84
CA ILE A 74 -4.22 -0.90 -10.12
C ILE A 74 -5.72 -0.57 -9.97
N PRO A 75 -6.35 0.15 -10.92
CA PRO A 75 -7.80 0.31 -10.96
C PRO A 75 -8.56 -1.00 -10.67
N CYS A 76 -9.32 -1.01 -9.58
CA CYS A 76 -9.99 -2.20 -9.07
C CYS A 76 -11.39 -1.83 -8.53
N PRO A 77 -12.32 -2.79 -8.41
CA PRO A 77 -13.56 -2.55 -7.70
C PRO A 77 -13.30 -2.05 -6.28
N VAL A 78 -14.20 -1.19 -5.78
CA VAL A 78 -14.18 -0.67 -4.41
C VAL A 78 -15.57 -0.77 -3.83
N SER A 79 -15.71 -1.38 -2.65
CA SER A 79 -16.99 -1.41 -1.94
C SER A 79 -16.86 -0.87 -0.52
N ILE A 80 -17.99 -0.37 -0.01
CA ILE A 80 -18.14 0.02 1.38
C ILE A 80 -19.28 -0.80 1.99
N THR A 81 -19.11 -1.29 3.22
CA THR A 81 -20.14 -2.02 3.96
C THR A 81 -20.44 -1.28 5.25
N ILE A 82 -21.68 -0.82 5.43
CA ILE A 82 -22.17 -0.15 6.64
C ILE A 82 -23.47 -0.85 7.07
N ASP A 83 -23.62 -1.16 8.35
CA ASP A 83 -24.81 -1.83 8.90
C ASP A 83 -25.24 -3.09 8.10
N ASN A 84 -24.26 -3.91 7.70
CA ASN A 84 -24.42 -5.11 6.85
C ASN A 84 -24.98 -4.85 5.44
N LYS A 85 -24.98 -3.62 4.96
CA LYS A 85 -25.31 -3.26 3.58
C LYS A 85 -24.05 -2.89 2.83
N GLU A 86 -23.77 -3.64 1.78
CA GLU A 86 -22.66 -3.37 0.87
C GLU A 86 -23.13 -2.47 -0.28
N GLU A 87 -22.33 -1.46 -0.57
CA GLU A 87 -22.49 -0.55 -1.69
C GLU A 87 -21.22 -0.56 -2.54
N ASP A 88 -21.39 -0.67 -3.86
CA ASP A 88 -20.33 -0.50 -4.83
C ASP A 88 -20.07 0.99 -5.06
N ILE A 89 -18.86 1.43 -4.76
CA ILE A 89 -18.40 2.81 -4.90
C ILE A 89 -17.22 2.90 -5.90
N THR A 90 -17.12 1.92 -6.81
CA THR A 90 -16.03 1.82 -7.78
C THR A 90 -15.97 3.09 -8.63
N PRO A 91 -14.83 3.82 -8.62
CA PRO A 91 -14.63 4.97 -9.49
C PRO A 91 -14.73 4.57 -10.97
N ASN A 92 -15.18 5.50 -11.82
CA ASN A 92 -15.17 5.27 -13.26
C ASN A 92 -13.75 5.43 -13.82
N TYR A 93 -12.98 4.34 -13.80
CA TYR A 93 -11.63 4.32 -14.31
C TYR A 93 -11.58 4.38 -15.84
N ILE A 94 -10.63 5.15 -16.37
CA ILE A 94 -10.48 5.41 -17.79
C ILE A 94 -9.62 4.33 -18.47
N SER A 95 -8.65 3.76 -17.74
CA SER A 95 -7.73 2.75 -18.26
C SER A 95 -7.08 1.96 -17.13
N ASN A 96 -5.91 1.37 -17.37
CA ASN A 96 -5.22 0.41 -16.49
C ASN A 96 -4.41 1.02 -15.34
N GLY A 97 -4.41 2.34 -15.17
CA GLY A 97 -3.71 3.02 -14.07
C GLY A 97 -2.55 3.90 -14.52
N TYR A 98 -1.70 3.40 -15.43
CA TYR A 98 -0.49 4.12 -15.86
C TYR A 98 -0.79 5.43 -16.57
N ASN A 99 -1.94 5.52 -17.25
CA ASN A 99 -2.39 6.76 -17.88
C ASN A 99 -2.50 7.92 -16.87
N TYR A 100 -2.86 7.64 -15.61
CA TYR A 100 -2.98 8.67 -14.58
C TYR A 100 -1.60 9.17 -14.13
N GLU A 101 -0.64 8.26 -13.98
CA GLU A 101 0.74 8.60 -13.64
C GLU A 101 1.39 9.43 -14.76
N ILE A 102 1.21 9.01 -16.02
CA ILE A 102 1.73 9.73 -17.19
C ILE A 102 1.12 11.13 -17.28
N ALA A 103 -0.21 11.25 -17.15
CA ALA A 103 -0.88 12.54 -17.18
C ALA A 103 -0.42 13.45 -16.02
N HIS A 104 -0.20 12.88 -14.83
CA HIS A 104 0.32 13.63 -13.68
C HIS A 104 1.75 14.14 -13.91
N VAL A 105 2.63 13.32 -14.51
CA VAL A 105 3.97 13.76 -14.89
C VAL A 105 3.92 14.88 -15.93
N GLN A 106 3.05 14.76 -16.95
CA GLN A 106 2.86 15.82 -17.95
C GLN A 106 2.42 17.13 -17.29
N ASP A 107 1.42 17.09 -16.39
CA ASP A 107 0.95 18.26 -15.64
C ASP A 107 2.07 18.90 -14.80
N CYS A 108 2.91 18.09 -14.14
CA CYS A 108 4.06 18.58 -13.39
C CYS A 108 5.04 19.33 -14.30
N LEU A 109 5.36 18.77 -15.46
CA LEU A 109 6.29 19.37 -16.43
C LEU A 109 5.74 20.67 -17.02
N GLU A 110 4.45 20.71 -17.40
CA GLU A 110 3.80 21.93 -17.90
C GLU A 110 3.81 23.05 -16.86
N LYS A 111 3.72 22.71 -15.58
CA LYS A 111 3.82 23.64 -14.45
C LYS A 111 5.26 23.95 -14.02
N ASN A 112 6.26 23.47 -14.75
CA ASN A 112 7.69 23.61 -14.43
C ASN A 112 8.05 23.11 -13.02
N LEU A 113 7.35 22.08 -12.53
CA LEU A 113 7.69 21.43 -11.27
C LEU A 113 8.85 20.45 -11.48
N THR A 114 9.78 20.41 -10.53
CA THR A 114 10.89 19.46 -10.52
C THR A 114 10.54 18.14 -9.82
N GLU A 115 9.40 18.09 -9.13
CA GLU A 115 8.89 16.91 -8.43
C GLU A 115 7.36 16.89 -8.38
N SER A 116 6.80 15.70 -8.12
CA SER A 116 5.38 15.51 -7.91
C SER A 116 4.97 15.98 -6.52
N LYS A 117 3.85 16.71 -6.41
CA LYS A 117 3.26 17.09 -5.11
C LYS A 117 2.54 15.95 -4.39
N ILE A 118 2.31 14.82 -5.08
CA ILE A 118 1.67 13.62 -4.53
C ILE A 118 2.73 12.59 -4.13
N MET A 119 3.72 12.40 -5.01
CA MET A 119 4.87 11.50 -4.83
C MET A 119 6.14 12.35 -4.77
N THR A 120 6.31 13.06 -3.66
CA THR A 120 7.50 13.91 -3.43
C THR A 120 8.76 13.05 -3.28
N PHE A 121 9.93 13.66 -3.48
CA PHE A 121 11.20 12.96 -3.24
C PHE A 121 11.33 12.49 -1.79
N ASP A 122 10.87 13.30 -0.83
CA ASP A 122 10.85 12.95 0.58
C ASP A 122 10.00 11.72 0.86
N PHE A 123 8.82 11.60 0.22
CA PHE A 123 7.97 10.42 0.38
C PHE A 123 8.62 9.17 -0.25
N SER A 124 9.27 9.30 -1.42
CA SER A 124 10.05 8.21 -2.01
C SER A 124 11.18 7.73 -1.09
N LEU A 125 11.95 8.66 -0.51
CA LEU A 125 13.00 8.35 0.46
C LEU A 125 12.43 7.70 1.73
N LEU A 126 11.28 8.16 2.20
CA LEU A 126 10.59 7.57 3.34
C LEU A 126 10.19 6.12 3.06
N LEU A 127 9.60 5.84 1.90
CA LEU A 127 9.22 4.49 1.49
C LEU A 127 10.45 3.58 1.43
N MET A 128 11.55 4.04 0.83
CA MET A 128 12.82 3.30 0.78
C MET A 128 13.36 3.00 2.17
N LYS A 129 13.38 3.99 3.07
CA LYS A 129 13.80 3.82 4.48
C LYS A 129 13.02 2.70 5.18
N TYR A 130 11.71 2.58 4.95
CA TYR A 130 10.92 1.51 5.57
C TYR A 130 11.13 0.15 4.91
N LEU A 131 11.35 0.08 3.59
CA LEU A 131 11.74 -1.16 2.91
C LEU A 131 13.06 -1.69 3.49
N ASP A 132 14.07 -0.84 3.65
CA ASP A 132 15.36 -1.21 4.22
C ASP A 132 15.24 -1.61 5.69
N LYS A 133 14.47 -0.86 6.48
CA LYS A 133 14.21 -1.18 7.90
C LYS A 133 13.60 -2.58 8.05
N ILE A 134 12.61 -2.92 7.22
CA ILE A 134 11.98 -4.24 7.24
C ILE A 134 12.96 -5.34 6.82
N ALA A 135 13.76 -5.10 5.78
CA ALA A 135 14.79 -6.04 5.35
C ALA A 135 15.86 -6.30 6.44
N LEU A 136 16.19 -5.30 7.25
CA LEU A 136 17.09 -5.45 8.40
C LEU A 136 16.46 -6.24 9.54
N LEU A 137 15.18 -5.99 9.87
CA LEU A 137 14.46 -6.71 10.93
C LEU A 137 14.36 -8.21 10.69
N HIS A 138 14.44 -8.67 9.44
CA HIS A 138 14.43 -10.10 9.13
C HIS A 138 15.76 -10.81 9.44
N LYS A 139 16.83 -10.07 9.70
CA LYS A 139 18.16 -10.61 10.01
C LYS A 139 18.42 -10.74 11.52
N GLU A 140 17.51 -10.21 12.34
CA GLU A 140 17.52 -10.30 13.81
C GLU A 140 16.73 -11.53 14.29
#